data_AF-A0A5A7TBI0-F1
#
_entry.id   AF-A0A5A7TBI0-F1
#
_cell.length_a   1.000
_cell.length_b   1.000
_cell.length_c   1.000
_cell.angle_alpha   90.00
_cell.angle_beta   90.00
_cell.angle_gamma   90.00
#
_symmetry.space_group_name_H-M   'P 1'
#
loop_
_entity.id
_entity.type
_entity.pdbx_description
1 polymer ?
#
loop_
_entity_poly.entity_id
_entity_poly.type
_entity_poly.pdbx_seq_one_letter_code
_entity_poly.pdbx_strand_id
1 'polypeptide(L)'
;MTSKQDQLVVAPYNPGDHWSLVIINPYDDVVYHLDSLRTSSRDDIKYVTNMALTIFQSQKNLKKTRKTTFWKAVKVGTVECGYYVMRYMREILSKDTSIITDALELDEVRVEWAEFLSRYI
;
A
#
# COMPACT_ATOMS: atom_id res chain seq x y z
N MET A 1 8.50 -22.59 0.53
CA MET A 1 7.06 -22.49 0.23
C MET A 1 6.54 -21.28 0.97
N THR A 2 6.24 -20.17 0.29
CA THR A 2 5.54 -19.03 0.91
C THR A 2 4.11 -19.48 1.21
N SER A 3 3.64 -19.24 2.43
CA SER A 3 2.26 -19.60 2.79
C SER A 3 1.30 -18.70 2.02
N LYS A 4 0.09 -19.18 1.70
CA LYS A 4 -0.91 -18.37 1.00
C LYS A 4 -1.27 -17.09 1.77
N GLN A 5 -1.11 -17.10 3.10
CA GLN A 5 -1.27 -15.95 3.99
C GLN A 5 -0.26 -14.81 3.76
N ASP A 6 0.85 -15.04 3.06
CA ASP A 6 1.89 -14.03 2.83
C ASP A 6 1.70 -13.24 1.52
N GLN A 7 0.57 -13.44 0.82
CA GLN A 7 0.30 -12.76 -0.44
C GLN A 7 -0.42 -11.43 -0.21
N LEU A 8 0.34 -10.34 -0.27
CA LEU A 8 -0.17 -8.97 -0.26
C LEU A 8 -0.32 -8.44 -1.69
N VAL A 9 -1.40 -7.72 -1.95
CA VAL A 9 -1.52 -6.87 -3.14
C VAL A 9 -1.12 -5.46 -2.73
N VAL A 10 -0.17 -4.89 -3.46
CA VAL A 10 0.36 -3.54 -3.22
C VAL A 10 -0.02 -2.68 -4.42
N ALA A 11 -0.91 -1.70 -4.21
CA ALA A 11 -1.51 -0.90 -5.27
C ALA A 11 -1.30 0.60 -5.01
N PRO A 12 -0.41 1.27 -5.76
CA PRO A 12 -0.34 2.72 -5.73
C PRO A 12 -1.62 3.29 -6.36
N TYR A 13 -2.19 4.30 -5.71
CA TYR A 13 -3.46 4.90 -6.07
C TYR A 13 -3.29 6.43 -6.14
N ASN A 14 -3.74 7.00 -7.26
CA ASN A 14 -3.74 8.43 -7.49
C ASN A 14 -5.09 8.86 -8.08
N PRO A 15 -5.94 9.56 -7.32
CA PRO A 15 -7.20 10.10 -7.85
C PRO A 15 -7.05 11.44 -8.58
N GLY A 16 -5.82 11.91 -8.82
CA GLY A 16 -5.51 13.09 -9.62
C GLY A 16 -4.25 13.80 -9.15
N ASP A 17 -4.29 14.30 -7.92
CA ASP A 17 -3.31 15.25 -7.34
C ASP A 17 -2.47 14.66 -6.19
N HIS A 18 -2.75 13.42 -5.78
CA HIS A 18 -2.15 12.86 -4.57
C HIS A 18 -1.92 11.35 -4.69
N TRP A 19 -0.67 10.93 -4.52
CA TRP A 19 -0.33 9.52 -4.47
C TRP A 19 -0.51 8.94 -3.06
N SER A 20 -1.13 7.78 -2.98
CA SER A 20 -1.20 6.98 -1.76
C SER A 20 -1.03 5.51 -2.09
N LEU A 21 -0.82 4.68 -1.08
CA LEU A 21 -0.62 3.25 -1.27
C LEU A 21 -1.71 2.43 -0.57
N VAL A 22 -2.33 1.52 -1.30
CA VAL A 22 -3.30 0.57 -0.78
C VAL A 22 -2.64 -0.81 -0.69
N ILE A 23 -2.62 -1.39 0.50
CA ILE A 23 -2.11 -2.74 0.75
C ILE A 23 -3.28 -3.61 1.14
N ILE A 24 -3.52 -4.67 0.37
CA ILE A 24 -4.66 -5.56 0.56
C ILE A 24 -4.10 -6.92 0.98
N ASN A 25 -4.55 -7.39 2.14
CA ASN A 25 -4.45 -8.80 2.51
C ASN A 25 -5.81 -9.45 2.23
N PRO A 26 -5.97 -10.15 1.08
CA PRO A 26 -7.26 -10.65 0.66
C PRO A 26 -7.71 -11.91 1.42
N TYR A 27 -6.77 -12.60 2.08
CA TYR A 27 -7.05 -13.78 2.89
C TYR A 27 -7.59 -13.40 4.27
N ASP A 28 -7.06 -12.32 4.85
CA ASP A 28 -7.50 -11.83 6.15
C ASP A 28 -8.61 -10.77 6.05
N ASP A 29 -9.03 -10.37 4.84
CA ASP A 29 -10.05 -9.32 4.62
C ASP A 29 -9.65 -7.99 5.30
N VAL A 30 -8.39 -7.60 5.14
CA VAL A 30 -7.79 -6.38 5.71
C VAL A 30 -7.20 -5.52 4.59
N VAL A 31 -7.45 -4.22 4.69
CA VAL A 31 -6.87 -3.20 3.80
C VAL A 31 -6.18 -2.12 4.63
N TYR A 32 -4.93 -1.84 4.30
CA TYR A 32 -4.18 -0.70 4.83
C TYR A 32 -4.12 0.38 3.76
N HIS A 33 -4.47 1.60 4.12
CA HIS A 33 -4.33 2.77 3.26
C HIS A 33 -3.26 3.68 3.86
N LEU A 34 -2.11 3.73 3.20
CA LEU A 34 -0.96 4.54 3.58
C LEU A 34 -1.03 5.85 2.80
N ASP A 35 -1.23 6.94 3.52
CA ASP A 35 -1.45 8.27 2.96
C ASP A 35 -0.64 9.29 3.76
N SER A 36 0.29 9.98 3.09
CA SER A 36 1.14 10.97 3.75
C SER A 36 0.38 12.20 4.27
N LEU A 37 -0.75 12.53 3.66
CA LEU A 37 -1.61 13.64 4.07
C LEU A 37 -2.72 13.20 5.05
N ARG A 38 -2.90 11.89 5.27
CA ARG A 38 -3.99 11.30 6.07
C ARG A 38 -5.36 11.81 5.64
N THR A 39 -5.57 11.95 4.34
CA THR A 39 -6.91 12.22 3.83
C THR A 39 -7.79 10.99 4.13
N SER A 40 -9.06 11.21 4.44
CA SER A 40 -9.98 10.08 4.56
C SER A 40 -9.94 9.29 3.26
N SER A 41 -9.66 7.98 3.34
CA SER A 41 -9.77 7.05 2.21
C SER A 41 -11.05 7.34 1.45
N ARG A 42 -10.93 7.79 0.20
CA ARG A 42 -12.04 8.21 -0.65
C ARG A 42 -12.99 7.02 -0.88
N ASP A 43 -14.27 7.30 -1.09
CA ASP A 43 -15.29 6.25 -1.21
C ASP A 43 -15.11 5.38 -2.46
N ASP A 44 -14.48 5.92 -3.50
CA ASP A 44 -14.16 5.21 -4.75
C ASP A 44 -13.17 4.05 -4.52
N ILE A 45 -12.04 4.30 -3.85
CA ILE A 45 -11.05 3.26 -3.60
C ILE A 45 -11.57 2.19 -2.65
N LYS A 46 -12.43 2.57 -1.68
CA LYS A 46 -13.14 1.61 -0.84
C LYS A 46 -14.07 0.73 -1.65
N TYR A 47 -14.87 1.32 -2.52
CA TYR A 47 -15.82 0.60 -3.35
C TYR A 47 -15.11 -0.42 -4.24
N VAL A 48 -14.11 0.02 -5.01
CA VAL A 48 -13.36 -0.86 -5.93
C VAL A 48 -12.65 -1.98 -5.17
N THR A 49 -12.01 -1.67 -4.05
CA THR A 49 -11.28 -2.67 -3.26
C THR A 49 -12.23 -3.69 -2.62
N ASN A 50 -13.36 -3.25 -2.05
CA ASN A 50 -14.36 -4.15 -1.46
C ASN A 50 -14.99 -5.06 -2.52
N MET A 51 -15.24 -4.54 -3.72
CA MET A 51 -15.73 -5.31 -4.85
C MET A 51 -14.69 -6.37 -5.27
N ALA A 52 -13.43 -5.97 -5.43
CA ALA A 52 -12.34 -6.89 -5.78
C ALA A 52 -12.17 -8.01 -4.73
N LEU A 53 -12.24 -7.68 -3.44
CA LEU A 53 -12.20 -8.66 -2.34
C LEU A 53 -13.36 -9.65 -2.40
N THR A 54 -14.57 -9.15 -2.68
CA THR A 54 -15.76 -10.00 -2.80
C THR A 54 -15.61 -11.00 -3.95
N ILE A 55 -15.11 -10.53 -5.11
CA ILE A 55 -14.81 -11.39 -6.27
C ILE A 55 -13.73 -12.42 -5.92
N PHE A 56 -12.62 -12.00 -5.30
CA PHE A 56 -11.53 -12.88 -4.91
C PHE A 56 -11.99 -13.98 -3.94
N GLN A 57 -12.74 -13.61 -2.90
CA GLN A 57 -13.23 -14.56 -1.90
C GLN A 57 -14.17 -15.60 -2.52
N SER A 58 -15.04 -15.17 -3.43
CA SER A 58 -15.91 -16.07 -4.22
C SER A 58 -15.08 -17.04 -5.08
N GLN A 59 -14.11 -16.53 -5.84
CA GLN A 59 -13.25 -17.34 -6.71
C GLN A 59 -12.39 -18.36 -5.93
N LYS A 60 -12.01 -18.03 -4.68
CA LYS A 60 -11.21 -18.90 -3.82
C LYS A 60 -12.05 -19.78 -2.89
N ASN A 61 -13.38 -19.72 -2.96
CA ASN A 61 -14.31 -20.40 -2.04
C ASN A 61 -13.98 -20.13 -0.55
N LEU A 62 -13.55 -18.91 -0.25
CA LEU A 62 -13.24 -18.50 1.12
C LEU A 62 -14.52 -18.10 1.85
N LYS A 63 -14.69 -18.58 3.08
CA LYS A 63 -15.78 -18.10 3.94
C LYS A 63 -15.42 -16.73 4.47
N LYS A 64 -16.31 -15.75 4.26
CA LYS A 64 -16.16 -14.42 4.89
C LYS A 64 -16.18 -14.58 6.41
N THR A 65 -15.08 -14.23 7.06
CA THR A 65 -14.97 -14.19 8.52
C THR A 65 -15.55 -12.90 9.10
N ARG A 66 -15.61 -11.82 8.30
CA ARG A 66 -16.14 -10.50 8.70
C ARG A 66 -17.31 -10.07 7.81
N LYS A 67 -18.23 -9.31 8.42
CA LYS A 67 -19.34 -8.66 7.68
C LYS A 67 -18.83 -7.51 6.80
N THR A 68 -17.81 -6.80 7.27
CA THR A 68 -17.22 -5.64 6.60
C THR A 68 -15.70 -5.75 6.57
N THR A 69 -15.09 -5.40 5.45
CA THR A 69 -13.64 -5.28 5.28
C THR A 69 -13.06 -4.34 6.34
N PHE A 70 -11.95 -4.72 6.95
CA PHE A 70 -11.28 -3.87 7.93
C PHE A 70 -10.32 -2.89 7.22
N TRP A 71 -10.55 -1.60 7.39
CA TRP A 71 -9.73 -0.53 6.80
C TRP A 71 -8.91 0.18 7.86
N LYS A 72 -7.58 0.26 7.65
CA LYS A 72 -6.67 1.02 8.53
C LYS A 72 -5.99 2.13 7.75
N ALA A 73 -6.27 3.38 8.11
CA ALA A 73 -5.57 4.54 7.59
C ALA A 73 -4.27 4.79 8.38
N VAL A 74 -3.15 4.97 7.68
CA VAL A 74 -1.83 5.22 8.27
C VAL A 74 -1.28 6.52 7.70
N LYS A 75 -1.07 7.52 8.57
CA LYS A 75 -0.35 8.75 8.18
C LYS A 75 1.14 8.52 8.29
N VAL A 76 1.84 8.74 7.19
CA VAL A 76 3.28 8.65 7.18
C VAL A 76 3.84 9.76 6.30
N GLY A 77 4.48 10.77 6.89
CA GLY A 77 5.15 11.81 6.12
C GLY A 77 4.36 13.10 5.86
N THR A 78 4.77 13.80 4.79
CA THR A 78 4.37 15.19 4.46
C THR A 78 3.87 15.29 2.99
N VAL A 79 4.29 16.30 2.21
CA VAL A 79 3.71 16.64 0.89
C VAL A 79 4.26 15.82 -0.27
N GLU A 80 5.32 15.05 -0.07
CA GLU A 80 6.06 14.37 -1.15
C GLU A 80 5.53 12.97 -1.45
N CYS A 81 4.22 12.92 -1.68
CA CYS A 81 3.39 11.71 -1.68
C CYS A 81 3.93 10.56 -2.56
N GLY A 82 4.46 10.86 -3.75
CA GLY A 82 5.03 9.86 -4.65
C GLY A 82 6.29 9.18 -4.09
N TYR A 83 7.20 9.93 -3.47
CA TYR A 83 8.42 9.38 -2.86
C TYR A 83 8.10 8.52 -1.64
N TYR A 84 7.10 8.92 -0.87
CA TYR A 84 6.57 8.11 0.22
C TYR A 84 5.98 6.79 -0.26
N VAL A 85 5.20 6.78 -1.35
CA VAL A 85 4.69 5.53 -1.94
C VAL A 85 5.83 4.60 -2.36
N MET A 86 6.86 5.12 -3.02
CA MET A 86 8.04 4.33 -3.40
C MET A 86 8.80 3.79 -2.20
N ARG A 87 8.98 4.61 -1.15
CA ARG A 87 9.59 4.20 0.12
C ARG A 87 8.80 3.07 0.77
N TYR A 88 7.48 3.19 0.91
CA TYR A 88 6.65 2.12 1.50
C TYR A 88 6.76 0.81 0.73
N MET A 89 6.75 0.86 -0.60
CA MET A 89 6.92 -0.33 -1.41
C MET A 89 8.28 -1.00 -1.13
N ARG A 90 9.36 -0.22 -1.07
CA ARG A 90 10.70 -0.71 -0.73
C ARG A 90 10.73 -1.37 0.65
N GLU A 91 10.13 -0.73 1.66
CA GLU A 91 10.05 -1.24 3.04
C GLU A 91 9.22 -2.54 3.13
N ILE A 92 8.06 -2.60 2.46
CA ILE A 92 7.22 -3.80 2.42
C ILE A 92 7.97 -4.97 1.77
N LEU A 93 8.72 -4.71 0.70
CA LEU A 93 9.47 -5.73 -0.03
C LEU A 93 10.72 -6.21 0.73
N SER A 94 11.40 -5.30 1.43
CA SER A 94 12.57 -5.65 2.26
C SER A 94 12.18 -6.44 3.51
N LYS A 95 10.90 -6.42 3.92
CA LYS A 95 10.40 -6.99 5.19
C LYS A 95 11.04 -6.35 6.43
N ASP A 96 11.78 -5.26 6.24
CA ASP A 96 12.31 -4.47 7.34
C ASP A 96 11.16 -3.65 7.91
N THR A 97 10.65 -4.13 9.05
CA THR A 97 9.58 -3.48 9.82
C THR A 97 10.12 -2.37 10.73
N SER A 98 11.42 -2.05 10.62
CA SER A 98 12.05 -1.00 11.38
C SER A 98 11.66 0.38 10.85
N ILE A 99 10.55 0.85 11.42
CA ILE A 99 10.26 2.24 11.77
C ILE A 99 10.24 3.23 10.60
N ILE A 100 9.00 3.52 10.20
CA ILE A 100 8.55 4.78 9.62
C ILE A 100 9.04 5.95 10.50
N THR A 101 10.25 6.43 10.29
CA THR A 101 10.75 7.66 10.92
C THR A 101 11.57 8.46 9.92
N ASP A 102 11.34 9.77 9.97
CA ASP A 102 12.10 10.85 9.34
C ASP A 102 12.15 11.03 7.80
N ALA A 103 12.16 12.31 7.43
CA ALA A 103 12.30 12.83 6.08
C ALA A 103 13.71 12.60 5.50
N LEU A 104 14.71 12.37 6.36
CA LEU A 104 16.10 12.12 5.96
C LEU A 104 16.24 10.86 5.08
N GLU A 105 15.38 9.86 5.28
CA GLU A 105 15.36 8.63 4.49
C GLU A 105 14.75 8.82 3.08
N LEU A 106 14.01 9.91 2.81
CA LEU A 106 13.46 10.14 1.47
C LEU A 106 14.54 10.53 0.45
N ASP A 107 15.58 11.24 0.87
CA ASP A 107 16.68 11.60 -0.02
C ASP A 107 17.49 10.37 -0.43
N GLU A 108 17.64 9.39 0.46
CA GLU A 108 18.25 8.10 0.12
C GLU A 108 17.43 7.34 -0.92
N VAL A 109 16.10 7.29 -0.75
CA VAL A 109 15.19 6.69 -1.74
C VAL A 109 15.35 7.40 -3.10
N ARG A 110 15.41 8.74 -3.12
CA ARG A 110 15.63 9.51 -4.36
C ARG A 110 16.92 9.14 -5.07
N VAL A 111 18.02 9.14 -4.33
CA VAL A 111 19.35 8.85 -4.87
C VAL A 111 19.36 7.42 -5.41
N GLU A 112 18.86 6.45 -4.65
CA GLU A 112 18.77 5.05 -5.08
C GLU A 112 17.99 4.90 -6.39
N TRP A 113 16.81 5.52 -6.50
CA TRP A 113 16.01 5.46 -7.72
C TRP A 113 16.65 6.19 -8.90
N ALA A 114 17.27 7.35 -8.66
CA ALA A 114 17.98 8.10 -9.68
C ALA A 114 19.19 7.30 -10.22
N GLU A 115 19.98 6.70 -9.32
CA GLU A 115 21.09 5.82 -9.67
C GLU A 115 20.59 4.58 -10.43
N PHE A 116 19.49 3.97 -10.01
CA PHE A 116 18.91 2.83 -10.72
C PHE A 116 18.49 3.19 -12.15
N LEU A 117 17.74 4.28 -12.32
CA LEU A 117 17.29 4.74 -13.64
C LEU A 117 18.44 5.21 -14.53
N SER A 118 19.50 5.78 -13.94
CA SER A 118 20.70 6.22 -14.67
C SER A 118 21.40 5.08 -15.42
N ARG A 119 21.18 3.82 -15.02
CA ARG A 119 21.75 2.64 -15.70
C ARG A 119 21.06 2.31 -17.02
N TYR A 120 19.93 2.94 -17.32
CA TYR A 120 19.08 2.66 -18.48
C TYR A 120 18.98 3.82 -19.46
N ILE A 121 19.71 4.92 -19.22
CA ILE A 121 19.83 6.09 -20.10
C ILE A 121 21.27 6.25 -20.56
#